data_AF-A0A949FW58-F1
#
_entry.id   AF-A0A949FW58-F1
#
_cell.length_a   1.000
_cell.length_b   1.000
_cell.length_c   1.000
_cell.angle_alpha   90.00
_cell.angle_beta   90.00
_cell.angle_gamma   90.00
#
_symmetry.space_group_name_H-M   'P 1'
#
loop_
_entity.id
_entity.type
_entity.pdbx_description
1 polymer ?
#
loop_
_entity_poly.entity_id
_entity_poly.type
_entity_poly.pdbx_seq_one_letter_code
_entity_poly.pdbx_strand_id
1 'polypeptide(L)'
;SARAGQAQSEAPRALQRSGDGDAPWVEQIDRSDPAGDDHGPEGRYQYPTDPVFAQLRTADIRRVQVATRREAQGTALRITLTMAGLSSVWSPRHGYDHVAFTTFLELPGEPGGARVMPLQDGELPGDLRWHRRLRAHGWSLALFSAEDASAQQEGRPLNRGVQVRANAAEKTVTFTFSPAALGQRESLKGARLWINTWDWDARYRNLAPQALDYTFGGGQPGQPKVMDATDVLVIPN
;
A
#
# COMPACT_ATOMS: atom_id res chain seq x y z
N SER A 1 20.55 38.01 57.95
CA SER A 1 20.26 38.48 56.58
C SER A 1 20.46 37.35 55.60
N ALA A 2 19.37 37.01 54.92
CA ALA A 2 19.20 35.79 54.14
C ALA A 2 20.01 35.80 52.84
N ARG A 3 20.60 34.64 52.50
CA ARG A 3 21.17 34.33 51.18
C ARG A 3 20.04 33.86 50.28
N ALA A 4 19.81 34.55 49.17
CA ALA A 4 18.80 34.23 48.18
C ALA A 4 19.41 33.42 47.01
N GLY A 5 18.86 32.23 46.79
CA GLY A 5 18.48 31.69 45.49
C GLY A 5 19.57 31.37 44.47
N GLN A 6 20.19 30.18 44.57
CA GLN A 6 20.71 29.48 43.40
C GLN A 6 19.58 28.63 42.82
N ALA A 7 19.13 28.96 41.62
CA ALA A 7 18.23 28.15 40.82
C ALA A 7 18.99 26.91 40.34
N GLN A 8 18.62 25.73 40.87
CA GLN A 8 19.00 24.45 40.29
C GLN A 8 18.06 24.18 39.12
N SER A 9 18.58 24.21 37.90
CA SER A 9 17.90 23.70 36.73
C SER A 9 17.82 22.17 36.81
N GLU A 10 16.63 21.66 37.07
CA GLU A 10 16.34 20.23 36.98
C GLU A 10 16.53 19.76 35.53
N ALA A 11 17.52 18.89 35.31
CA ALA A 11 17.62 18.10 34.10
C ALA A 11 16.41 17.15 34.01
N PRO A 12 15.82 16.94 32.82
CA PRO A 12 14.70 16.03 32.70
C PRO A 12 15.10 14.60 33.06
N ARG A 13 14.39 14.04 34.05
CA ARG A 13 14.44 12.63 34.47
C ARG A 13 14.32 11.73 33.24
N ALA A 14 15.40 11.03 32.91
CA ALA A 14 15.36 9.91 31.98
C ALA A 14 14.41 8.84 32.55
N LEU A 15 13.28 8.64 31.89
CA LEU A 15 12.42 7.48 32.11
C LEU A 15 13.21 6.24 31.66
N GLN A 16 13.78 5.54 32.64
CA GLN A 16 14.10 4.12 32.49
C GLN A 16 12.81 3.37 32.14
N ARG A 17 12.73 2.86 30.90
CA ARG A 17 11.83 1.76 30.55
C ARG A 17 12.67 0.51 30.40
N SER A 18 12.59 -0.37 31.39
CA SER A 18 13.02 -1.76 31.30
C SER A 18 11.88 -2.61 30.73
N GLY A 19 12.22 -3.47 29.78
CA GLY A 19 11.35 -4.47 29.15
C GLY A 19 11.52 -4.44 27.63
N ASP A 20 12.15 -5.48 27.06
CA ASP A 20 12.51 -5.64 25.63
C ASP A 20 11.54 -4.91 24.68
N GLY A 21 11.95 -3.70 24.28
CA GLY A 21 11.17 -2.87 23.37
C GLY A 21 11.46 -3.31 21.95
N ASP A 22 10.42 -3.63 21.19
CA ASP A 22 10.51 -3.81 19.74
C ASP A 22 11.43 -2.73 19.13
N ALA A 23 12.32 -3.13 18.22
CA ALA A 23 13.18 -2.19 17.52
C ALA A 23 12.35 -1.04 16.90
N PRO A 24 12.86 0.20 16.82
CA PRO A 24 12.13 1.26 16.16
C PRO A 24 11.94 0.94 14.67
N TRP A 25 10.87 1.50 14.09
CA TRP A 25 10.75 1.54 12.64
C TRP A 25 11.82 2.45 12.05
N VAL A 26 12.53 1.96 11.03
CA VAL A 26 13.53 2.70 10.28
C VAL A 26 12.96 3.03 8.91
N GLU A 27 12.75 4.30 8.62
CA GLU A 27 12.33 4.77 7.30
C GLU A 27 13.39 4.41 6.25
N GLN A 28 12.93 3.86 5.14
CA GLN A 28 13.74 3.43 4.00
C GLN A 28 13.48 4.30 2.77
N ILE A 29 12.21 4.66 2.57
CA ILE A 29 11.74 5.40 1.41
C ILE A 29 10.72 6.41 1.90
N ASP A 30 10.83 7.61 1.35
CA ASP A 30 9.85 8.68 1.43
C ASP A 30 9.82 9.37 0.07
N ARG A 31 8.70 9.24 -0.65
CA ARG A 31 8.53 9.76 -2.00
C ARG A 31 7.16 10.40 -2.14
N SER A 32 7.13 11.60 -2.70
CA SER A 32 5.90 12.20 -3.22
C SER A 32 5.48 11.50 -4.50
N ASP A 33 4.18 11.45 -4.70
CA ASP A 33 3.53 11.01 -5.92
C ASP A 33 2.80 12.21 -6.53
N PRO A 34 2.82 12.41 -7.86
CA PRO A 34 2.21 13.59 -8.47
C PRO A 34 0.73 13.72 -8.10
N ALA A 35 0.24 14.96 -8.00
CA ALA A 35 -1.16 15.19 -7.74
C ALA A 35 -1.97 15.09 -9.03
N GLY A 36 -3.03 14.29 -9.04
CA GLY A 36 -4.00 14.28 -10.13
C GLY A 36 -3.53 13.53 -11.38
N ASP A 37 -2.63 12.58 -11.25
CA ASP A 37 -2.19 11.64 -12.30
C ASP A 37 -2.92 10.29 -12.26
N ASP A 38 -3.93 10.17 -11.41
CA ASP A 38 -4.91 9.08 -11.33
C ASP A 38 -5.84 9.05 -12.56
N HIS A 39 -5.24 8.91 -13.74
CA HIS A 39 -5.87 8.86 -15.07
C HIS A 39 -5.43 7.61 -15.85
N GLY A 40 -4.93 6.60 -15.13
CA GLY A 40 -4.47 5.33 -15.66
C GLY A 40 -3.21 5.42 -16.53
N PRO A 41 -2.71 4.28 -17.02
CA PRO A 41 -1.38 4.20 -17.64
C PRO A 41 -1.20 5.07 -18.90
N GLU A 42 -2.30 5.40 -19.58
CA GLU A 42 -2.29 6.22 -20.79
C GLU A 42 -2.90 7.62 -20.56
N GLY A 43 -3.12 8.02 -19.30
CA GLY A 43 -3.53 9.38 -18.93
C GLY A 43 -4.93 9.79 -19.40
N ARG A 44 -5.85 8.84 -19.59
CA ARG A 44 -7.18 9.08 -20.16
C ARG A 44 -8.36 8.49 -19.38
N TYR A 45 -8.08 7.72 -18.33
CA TYR A 45 -9.15 7.12 -17.55
C TYR A 45 -9.91 8.17 -16.76
N GLN A 46 -11.18 7.85 -16.52
CA GLN A 46 -12.14 8.69 -15.81
C GLN A 46 -12.78 7.88 -14.69
N TYR A 47 -12.98 8.52 -13.53
CA TYR A 47 -13.77 7.95 -12.45
C TYR A 47 -15.20 7.66 -12.93
N PRO A 48 -15.90 6.73 -12.26
CA PRO A 48 -17.35 6.61 -12.38
C PRO A 48 -18.06 7.95 -12.16
N THR A 49 -19.21 8.14 -12.82
CA THR A 49 -19.93 9.43 -12.84
C THR A 49 -20.70 9.72 -11.55
N ASP A 50 -20.94 8.72 -10.70
CA ASP A 50 -21.56 8.94 -9.40
C ASP A 50 -20.64 9.86 -8.55
N PRO A 51 -21.18 10.94 -7.94
CA PRO A 51 -20.39 11.89 -7.17
C PRO A 51 -19.53 11.29 -6.06
N VAL A 52 -19.90 10.10 -5.54
CA VAL A 52 -19.17 9.41 -4.49
C VAL A 52 -17.73 9.04 -4.89
N PHE A 53 -17.47 8.86 -6.19
CA PHE A 53 -16.15 8.49 -6.71
C PHE A 53 -15.28 9.70 -7.03
N ALA A 54 -15.83 10.65 -7.79
CA ALA A 54 -15.02 11.69 -8.44
C ALA A 54 -14.58 12.83 -7.51
N GLN A 55 -15.34 13.12 -6.44
CA GLN A 55 -15.08 14.30 -5.60
C GLN A 55 -13.84 14.15 -4.72
N LEU A 56 -13.60 12.94 -4.19
CA LEU A 56 -12.53 12.68 -3.24
C LEU A 56 -11.24 12.18 -3.90
N ARG A 57 -11.29 11.79 -5.19
CA ARG A 57 -10.18 11.17 -5.91
C ARG A 57 -9.54 10.06 -5.09
N THR A 58 -10.34 9.09 -4.65
CA THR A 58 -9.93 8.06 -3.69
C THR A 58 -8.79 7.15 -4.19
N ALA A 59 -8.51 7.16 -5.49
CA ALA A 59 -7.43 6.39 -6.09
C ALA A 59 -6.11 7.18 -6.24
N ASP A 60 -6.11 8.50 -6.06
CA ASP A 60 -4.96 9.42 -6.22
C ASP A 60 -4.01 9.33 -5.01
N ILE A 61 -2.87 8.69 -5.21
CA ILE A 61 -1.78 8.59 -4.25
C ILE A 61 -1.01 9.92 -4.26
N ARG A 62 -0.58 10.38 -3.09
CA ARG A 62 0.18 11.65 -2.94
C ARG A 62 1.56 11.46 -2.35
N ARG A 63 1.74 10.36 -1.63
CA ARG A 63 3.00 10.03 -0.98
C ARG A 63 3.03 8.57 -0.61
N VAL A 64 4.21 7.98 -0.72
CA VAL A 64 4.50 6.63 -0.28
C VAL A 64 5.71 6.67 0.65
N GLN A 65 5.51 6.12 1.84
CA GLN A 65 6.57 5.92 2.82
C GLN A 65 6.72 4.43 3.08
N VAL A 66 7.97 3.97 3.10
CA VAL A 66 8.32 2.58 3.38
C VAL A 66 9.27 2.57 4.56
N ALA A 67 8.96 1.77 5.58
CA ALA A 67 9.82 1.57 6.74
C ALA A 67 9.99 0.08 7.04
N THR A 68 11.11 -0.27 7.67
CA THR A 68 11.38 -1.63 8.12
C THR A 68 11.64 -1.68 9.60
N ARG A 69 11.38 -2.83 10.23
CA ARG A 69 11.66 -3.07 11.63
C ARG A 69 12.23 -4.47 11.82
N ARG A 70 13.33 -4.57 12.55
CA ARG A 70 13.89 -5.87 12.97
C ARG A 70 12.99 -6.48 14.04
N GLU A 71 12.62 -7.73 13.84
CA GLU A 71 11.86 -8.55 14.78
C GLU A 71 12.60 -9.88 15.00
N ALA A 72 12.22 -10.63 16.03
CA ALA A 72 12.91 -11.87 16.41
C ALA A 72 12.98 -12.92 15.27
N GLN A 73 12.02 -12.89 14.33
CA GLN A 73 11.91 -13.86 13.23
C GLN A 73 12.10 -13.23 11.84
N GLY A 74 12.86 -12.14 11.76
CA GLY A 74 13.21 -11.47 10.51
C GLY A 74 12.84 -9.99 10.50
N THR A 75 12.59 -9.43 9.32
CA THR A 75 12.29 -8.02 9.14
C THR A 75 10.83 -7.83 8.74
N ALA A 76 10.13 -6.96 9.47
CA ALA A 76 8.81 -6.46 9.12
C ALA A 76 8.90 -5.27 8.15
N LEU A 77 7.87 -5.08 7.35
CA LEU A 77 7.73 -3.99 6.39
C LEU A 77 6.46 -3.19 6.71
N ARG A 78 6.57 -1.86 6.70
CA ARG A 78 5.42 -0.96 6.78
C ARG A 78 5.40 -0.06 5.56
N ILE A 79 4.24 0.01 4.92
CA ILE A 79 3.97 0.89 3.78
C ILE A 79 2.86 1.83 4.22
N THR A 80 3.11 3.13 4.18
CA THR A 80 2.11 4.17 4.44
C THR A 80 1.88 4.94 3.16
N LEU A 81 0.63 4.96 2.69
CA LEU A 81 0.18 5.75 1.57
C LEU A 81 -0.58 6.95 2.09
N THR A 82 -0.27 8.15 1.61
CA THR A 82 -1.12 9.33 1.75
C THR A 82 -1.93 9.49 0.48
N MET A 83 -3.24 9.66 0.59
CA MET A 83 -4.18 9.77 -0.52
C MET A 83 -4.70 11.20 -0.68
N ALA A 84 -5.20 11.56 -1.87
CA ALA A 84 -5.90 12.83 -2.07
C ALA A 84 -7.15 12.96 -1.19
N GLY A 85 -7.87 11.85 -1.03
CA GLY A 85 -9.01 11.70 -0.15
C GLY A 85 -9.27 10.24 0.21
N LEU A 86 -9.95 10.03 1.33
CA LEU A 86 -10.48 8.73 1.73
C LEU A 86 -11.99 8.88 1.91
N SER A 87 -12.75 7.98 1.29
CA SER A 87 -14.18 7.84 1.53
C SER A 87 -14.43 6.73 2.55
N SER A 88 -15.48 6.84 3.35
CA SER A 88 -15.94 5.77 4.27
C SER A 88 -17.48 5.71 4.35
N VAL A 89 -18.15 6.22 3.31
CA VAL A 89 -19.60 6.42 3.28
C VAL A 89 -20.38 5.10 3.39
N TRP A 90 -19.79 3.98 2.98
CA TRP A 90 -20.37 2.64 3.09
C TRP A 90 -19.97 1.91 4.39
N SER A 91 -19.38 2.63 5.35
CA SER A 91 -18.97 2.09 6.66
C SER A 91 -18.16 0.78 6.61
N PRO A 92 -17.10 0.71 5.78
CA PRO A 92 -16.28 -0.49 5.63
C PRO A 92 -15.44 -0.79 6.87
N ARG A 93 -15.13 -2.08 7.11
CA ARG A 93 -14.41 -2.54 8.32
C ARG A 93 -12.99 -1.96 8.46
N HIS A 94 -12.32 -1.65 7.36
CA HIS A 94 -10.98 -1.06 7.37
C HIS A 94 -11.00 0.48 7.32
N GLY A 95 -12.18 1.10 7.34
CA GLY A 95 -12.32 2.57 7.44
C GLY A 95 -12.12 3.35 6.14
N TYR A 96 -12.09 2.67 4.99
CA TYR A 96 -12.09 3.31 3.67
C TYR A 96 -12.87 2.50 2.62
N ASP A 97 -13.54 3.15 1.67
CA ASP A 97 -14.20 2.57 0.50
C ASP A 97 -13.83 3.34 -0.78
N HIS A 98 -14.35 2.87 -1.92
CA HIS A 98 -14.06 3.41 -3.24
C HIS A 98 -12.58 3.39 -3.65
N VAL A 99 -11.76 2.56 -2.99
CA VAL A 99 -10.38 2.28 -3.37
C VAL A 99 -9.98 0.87 -2.93
N ALA A 100 -9.25 0.20 -3.81
CA ALA A 100 -8.53 -1.03 -3.58
C ALA A 100 -7.06 -0.80 -3.91
N PHE A 101 -6.20 -1.19 -2.99
CA PHE A 101 -4.75 -1.15 -3.13
C PHE A 101 -4.26 -2.53 -3.55
N THR A 102 -3.45 -2.57 -4.62
CA THR A 102 -2.72 -3.77 -4.99
C THR A 102 -1.23 -3.51 -4.85
N THR A 103 -0.59 -4.16 -3.88
CA THR A 103 0.86 -4.07 -3.67
C THR A 103 1.53 -5.32 -4.23
N PHE A 104 2.50 -5.13 -5.10
CA PHE A 104 3.34 -6.17 -5.67
C PHE A 104 4.74 -6.03 -5.08
N LEU A 105 5.27 -7.09 -4.49
CA LEU A 105 6.58 -7.11 -3.84
C LEU A 105 7.47 -8.18 -4.45
N GLU A 106 8.59 -7.74 -5.02
CA GLU A 106 9.71 -8.59 -5.40
C GLU A 106 10.65 -8.77 -4.19
N LEU A 107 10.87 -10.03 -3.81
CA LEU A 107 11.76 -10.37 -2.72
C LEU A 107 13.15 -10.76 -3.27
N PRO A 108 14.24 -10.15 -2.77
CA PRO A 108 15.59 -10.37 -3.29
C PRO A 108 16.06 -11.80 -3.04
N GLY A 109 16.64 -12.45 -4.05
CA GLY A 109 17.12 -13.82 -3.95
C GLY A 109 16.03 -14.89 -3.85
N GLU A 110 14.74 -14.54 -3.91
CA GLU A 110 13.68 -15.52 -4.16
C GLU A 110 13.68 -15.87 -5.66
N PRO A 111 13.73 -17.16 -6.04
CA PRO A 111 13.60 -17.56 -7.43
C PRO A 111 12.15 -17.44 -7.91
N GLY A 112 11.99 -17.33 -9.23
CA GLY A 112 10.67 -17.25 -9.86
C GLY A 112 10.01 -15.89 -9.70
N GLY A 113 8.70 -15.90 -9.43
CA GLY A 113 7.83 -14.72 -9.41
C GLY A 113 6.97 -14.60 -10.67
N ALA A 114 5.99 -13.70 -10.63
CA ALA A 114 5.04 -13.48 -11.72
C ALA A 114 5.06 -12.02 -12.19
N ARG A 115 4.70 -11.78 -13.45
CA ARG A 115 4.53 -10.42 -14.01
C ARG A 115 3.08 -10.04 -14.21
N VAL A 116 2.21 -11.02 -14.38
CA VAL A 116 0.76 -10.80 -14.53
C VAL A 116 0.20 -10.11 -13.30
N MET A 117 -0.75 -9.20 -13.50
CA MET A 117 -1.58 -8.61 -12.46
C MET A 117 -2.93 -9.35 -12.43
N PRO A 118 -3.15 -10.32 -11.51
CA PRO A 118 -4.38 -11.07 -11.49
C PRO A 118 -5.62 -10.19 -11.40
N LEU A 119 -6.61 -10.45 -12.25
CA LEU A 119 -7.91 -9.78 -12.33
C LEU A 119 -7.85 -8.28 -12.73
N GLN A 120 -6.67 -7.74 -13.01
CA GLN A 120 -6.44 -6.34 -13.37
C GLN A 120 -6.09 -6.13 -14.85
N ASP A 121 -6.13 -7.18 -15.68
CA ASP A 121 -5.94 -7.09 -17.14
C ASP A 121 -4.64 -6.38 -17.57
N GLY A 122 -3.54 -6.65 -16.86
CA GLY A 122 -2.24 -6.08 -17.23
C GLY A 122 -1.05 -6.83 -16.66
N GLU A 123 0.14 -6.28 -16.92
CA GLU A 123 1.42 -6.76 -16.42
C GLU A 123 2.16 -5.67 -15.65
N LEU A 124 3.10 -6.10 -14.79
CA LEU A 124 3.97 -5.21 -14.05
C LEU A 124 4.91 -4.40 -14.96
N PRO A 125 5.28 -3.17 -14.56
CA PRO A 125 6.18 -2.33 -15.33
C PRO A 125 7.60 -2.89 -15.39
N GLY A 126 8.30 -2.60 -16.49
CA GLY A 126 9.72 -2.94 -16.66
C GLY A 126 9.98 -4.44 -16.55
N ASP A 127 11.00 -4.84 -15.79
CA ASP A 127 11.38 -6.23 -15.51
C ASP A 127 10.87 -6.76 -14.15
N LEU A 128 10.04 -5.98 -13.45
CA LEU A 128 9.54 -6.32 -12.11
C LEU A 128 8.80 -7.66 -12.14
N ARG A 129 9.06 -8.50 -11.14
CA ARG A 129 8.30 -9.73 -10.88
C ARG A 129 7.94 -9.83 -9.41
N TRP A 130 6.70 -10.15 -9.11
CA TRP A 130 6.23 -10.22 -7.73
C TRP A 130 6.36 -11.63 -7.16
N HIS A 131 6.71 -11.70 -5.88
CA HIS A 131 6.72 -12.92 -5.07
C HIS A 131 5.62 -12.88 -4.01
N ARG A 132 5.26 -11.67 -3.57
CA ARG A 132 4.09 -11.42 -2.71
C ARG A 132 3.20 -10.39 -3.38
N ARG A 133 1.90 -10.63 -3.32
CA ARG A 133 0.89 -9.67 -3.77
C ARG A 133 -0.16 -9.48 -2.68
N LEU A 134 -0.36 -8.25 -2.25
CA LEU A 134 -1.47 -7.86 -1.38
C LEU A 134 -2.58 -7.28 -2.27
N ARG A 135 -3.82 -7.78 -2.10
CA ARG A 135 -5.03 -7.06 -2.50
C ARG A 135 -5.75 -6.62 -1.24
N ALA A 136 -5.96 -5.32 -1.08
CA ALA A 136 -6.63 -4.76 0.09
C ALA A 136 -7.69 -3.73 -0.31
N HIS A 137 -8.88 -3.85 0.26
CA HIS A 137 -9.98 -2.91 0.11
C HIS A 137 -10.73 -2.76 1.45
N GLY A 138 -11.76 -1.92 1.47
CA GLY A 138 -12.49 -1.58 2.69
C GLY A 138 -13.04 -2.77 3.50
N TRP A 139 -13.44 -3.84 2.83
CA TRP A 139 -14.06 -5.01 3.45
C TRP A 139 -13.15 -6.19 3.59
N SER A 140 -12.02 -6.27 2.89
CA SER A 140 -11.13 -7.41 3.01
C SER A 140 -9.71 -7.12 2.58
N LEU A 141 -8.78 -7.98 3.02
CA LEU A 141 -7.44 -8.03 2.47
C LEU A 141 -7.02 -9.49 2.31
N ALA A 142 -6.17 -9.76 1.34
CA ALA A 142 -5.60 -11.07 1.11
C ALA A 142 -4.17 -10.94 0.56
N LEU A 143 -3.27 -11.77 1.08
CA LEU A 143 -1.89 -11.88 0.62
C LEU A 143 -1.74 -13.17 -0.18
N PHE A 144 -1.01 -13.12 -1.29
CA PHE A 144 -0.78 -14.25 -2.18
C PHE A 144 0.70 -14.41 -2.48
N SER A 145 1.16 -15.65 -2.69
CA SER A 145 2.40 -15.94 -3.41
C SER A 145 2.14 -16.01 -4.91
N ALA A 146 3.20 -15.90 -5.71
CA ALA A 146 3.11 -15.96 -7.17
C ALA A 146 2.83 -17.36 -7.74
N GLU A 147 2.80 -18.39 -6.90
CA GLU A 147 2.47 -19.75 -7.29
C GLU A 147 1.05 -19.80 -7.89
N ASP A 148 0.91 -20.39 -9.07
CA ASP A 148 -0.34 -20.51 -9.84
C ASP A 148 -1.00 -19.18 -10.25
N ALA A 149 -0.29 -18.05 -10.13
CA ALA A 149 -0.82 -16.76 -10.55
C ALA A 149 -1.04 -16.70 -12.07
N SER A 150 -2.20 -16.20 -12.46
CA SER A 150 -2.57 -15.95 -13.86
C SER A 150 -3.47 -14.71 -13.96
N ALA A 151 -3.89 -14.35 -15.16
CA ALA A 151 -4.83 -13.25 -15.34
C ALA A 151 -6.18 -13.50 -14.62
N GLN A 152 -6.53 -14.76 -14.37
CA GLN A 152 -7.78 -15.17 -13.72
C GLN A 152 -7.59 -15.72 -12.30
N GLN A 153 -6.36 -15.93 -11.85
CA GLN A 153 -6.05 -16.54 -10.55
C GLN A 153 -5.08 -15.66 -9.76
N GLU A 154 -5.47 -15.30 -8.54
CA GLU A 154 -4.76 -14.36 -7.65
C GLU A 154 -3.36 -14.83 -7.22
N GLY A 155 -3.05 -16.10 -7.47
CA GLY A 155 -1.93 -16.83 -6.89
C GLY A 155 -2.35 -17.62 -5.65
N ARG A 156 -1.40 -18.27 -4.98
CA ARG A 156 -1.68 -19.10 -3.81
C ARG A 156 -1.86 -18.23 -2.54
N PRO A 157 -2.98 -18.33 -1.82
CA PRO A 157 -3.19 -17.55 -0.60
C PRO A 157 -2.16 -17.85 0.49
N LEU A 158 -1.72 -16.79 1.18
CA LEU A 158 -0.85 -16.86 2.34
C LEU A 158 -1.65 -16.44 3.59
N ASN A 159 -1.87 -17.37 4.52
CA ASN A 159 -2.70 -17.17 5.71
C ASN A 159 -2.01 -16.37 6.84
N ARG A 160 -1.04 -15.50 6.53
CA ARG A 160 -0.26 -14.80 7.58
C ARG A 160 0.07 -13.35 7.21
N GLY A 161 -0.12 -12.48 8.20
CA GLY A 161 0.86 -11.45 8.51
C GLY A 161 0.68 -10.06 7.92
N VAL A 162 -0.49 -9.67 7.42
CA VAL A 162 -0.72 -8.27 7.00
C VAL A 162 -1.81 -7.63 7.85
N GLN A 163 -1.51 -6.44 8.39
CA GLN A 163 -2.47 -5.58 9.05
C GLN A 163 -2.69 -4.31 8.21
N VAL A 164 -3.89 -3.77 8.27
CA VAL A 164 -4.24 -2.49 7.65
C VAL A 164 -4.77 -1.53 8.70
N ARG A 165 -4.40 -0.26 8.60
CA ARG A 165 -4.94 0.83 9.41
C ARG A 165 -5.17 2.06 8.53
N ALA A 166 -6.40 2.56 8.51
CA ALA A 166 -6.70 3.85 7.91
C ALA A 166 -6.73 4.97 8.96
N ASN A 167 -6.33 6.16 8.56
CA ASN A 167 -6.50 7.40 9.31
C ASN A 167 -7.11 8.46 8.39
N ALA A 168 -8.42 8.71 8.54
CA ALA A 168 -9.13 9.65 7.69
C ALA A 168 -8.64 11.10 7.86
N ALA A 169 -8.22 11.50 9.06
CA ALA A 169 -7.75 12.86 9.32
C ALA A 169 -6.41 13.16 8.61
N GLU A 170 -5.53 12.16 8.56
CA GLU A 170 -4.24 12.25 7.86
C GLU A 170 -4.33 11.78 6.40
N LYS A 171 -5.49 11.26 5.98
CA LYS A 171 -5.72 10.63 4.68
C LYS A 171 -4.72 9.50 4.38
N THR A 172 -4.38 8.72 5.40
CA THR A 172 -3.39 7.66 5.27
C THR A 172 -4.00 6.26 5.34
N VAL A 173 -3.42 5.34 4.57
CA VAL A 173 -3.64 3.90 4.70
C VAL A 173 -2.28 3.25 4.92
N THR A 174 -2.15 2.54 6.04
CA THR A 174 -0.92 1.87 6.45
C THR A 174 -1.09 0.37 6.37
N PHE A 175 -0.19 -0.31 5.65
CA PHE A 175 -0.07 -1.76 5.61
C PHE A 175 1.18 -2.20 6.36
N THR A 176 1.03 -3.14 7.29
CA THR A 176 2.16 -3.72 8.05
C THR A 176 2.25 -5.20 7.74
N PHE A 177 3.34 -5.61 7.08
CA PHE A 177 3.68 -6.99 6.79
C PHE A 177 4.62 -7.51 7.89
N SER A 178 4.23 -8.62 8.51
CA SER A 178 5.08 -9.34 9.46
C SER A 178 6.22 -10.04 8.74
N PRO A 179 7.30 -10.43 9.44
CA PRO A 179 8.38 -11.21 8.84
C PRO A 179 7.87 -12.49 8.18
N ALA A 180 6.86 -13.16 8.77
CA ALA A 180 6.27 -14.37 8.21
C ALA A 180 5.61 -14.15 6.84
N ALA A 181 4.97 -13.00 6.61
CA ALA A 181 4.42 -12.65 5.29
C ALA A 181 5.52 -12.53 4.22
N LEU A 182 6.74 -12.22 4.63
CA LEU A 182 7.89 -11.92 3.78
C LEU A 182 8.90 -13.07 3.70
N GLY A 183 8.57 -14.25 4.25
CA GLY A 183 9.46 -15.41 4.26
C GLY A 183 10.57 -15.35 5.33
N GLN A 184 10.32 -14.64 6.44
CA GLN A 184 11.21 -14.56 7.61
C GLN A 184 12.63 -14.09 7.29
N ARG A 185 12.74 -13.19 6.32
CA ARG A 185 14.02 -12.67 5.84
C ARG A 185 14.67 -11.80 6.88
N GLU A 186 15.98 -11.96 7.08
CA GLU A 186 16.75 -11.06 7.92
C GLU A 186 16.74 -9.63 7.36
N SER A 187 16.76 -9.46 6.04
CA SER A 187 16.80 -8.15 5.39
C SER A 187 15.87 -8.07 4.19
N LEU A 188 15.40 -6.86 3.89
CA LEU A 188 14.62 -6.52 2.70
C LEU A 188 15.38 -5.60 1.74
N LYS A 189 16.69 -5.40 1.95
CA LYS A 189 17.55 -4.63 1.04
C LYS A 189 17.46 -5.19 -0.38
N GLY A 190 17.22 -4.32 -1.36
CA GLY A 190 17.03 -4.71 -2.75
C GLY A 190 15.64 -5.28 -3.08
N ALA A 191 14.72 -5.36 -2.11
CA ALA A 191 13.32 -5.64 -2.43
C ALA A 191 12.73 -4.52 -3.27
N ARG A 192 11.95 -4.89 -4.28
CA ARG A 192 11.27 -3.93 -5.16
C ARG A 192 9.77 -3.97 -4.89
N LEU A 193 9.12 -2.83 -4.87
CA LEU A 193 7.69 -2.74 -4.64
C LEU A 193 7.04 -1.77 -5.62
N TRP A 194 5.84 -2.13 -6.07
CA TRP A 194 5.00 -1.30 -6.92
C TRP A 194 3.56 -1.41 -6.42
N ILE A 195 2.90 -0.27 -6.28
CA ILE A 195 1.58 -0.18 -5.68
C ILE A 195 0.68 0.52 -6.67
N ASN A 196 -0.48 -0.05 -6.94
CA ASN A 196 -1.52 0.60 -7.73
C ASN A 196 -2.85 0.70 -6.98
N THR A 197 -3.71 1.57 -7.50
CA THR A 197 -5.07 1.77 -7.04
C THR A 197 -6.08 1.44 -8.14
N TRP A 198 -7.24 0.95 -7.70
CA TRP A 198 -8.48 0.84 -8.48
C TRP A 198 -9.67 0.89 -7.51
N ASP A 199 -10.89 0.54 -7.94
CA ASP A 199 -12.02 0.28 -7.04
C ASP A 199 -12.39 -1.21 -6.95
N TRP A 200 -13.01 -1.61 -5.84
CA TRP A 200 -13.49 -2.98 -5.62
C TRP A 200 -14.94 -3.03 -5.13
N ASP A 201 -15.74 -3.80 -5.84
CA ASP A 201 -17.13 -4.12 -5.50
C ASP A 201 -17.46 -5.55 -5.95
N ALA A 202 -17.25 -6.50 -5.03
CA ALA A 202 -17.18 -7.96 -5.24
C ALA A 202 -16.10 -8.45 -6.24
N ARG A 203 -15.64 -7.57 -7.14
CA ARG A 203 -14.57 -7.72 -8.12
C ARG A 203 -13.95 -6.34 -8.37
N TYR A 204 -12.81 -6.28 -9.06
CA TYR A 204 -12.35 -5.01 -9.60
C TYR A 204 -13.42 -4.42 -10.53
N ARG A 205 -13.78 -3.16 -10.31
CA ARG A 205 -14.82 -2.48 -11.09
C ARG A 205 -14.44 -2.45 -12.58
N ASN A 206 -15.42 -2.51 -13.47
CA ASN A 206 -15.19 -2.57 -14.90
C ASN A 206 -14.60 -1.25 -15.44
N LEU A 207 -13.93 -1.36 -16.58
CA LEU A 207 -13.46 -0.27 -17.42
C LEU A 207 -14.19 -0.31 -18.77
N ALA A 208 -14.68 0.84 -19.22
CA ALA A 208 -15.42 0.99 -20.47
C ALA A 208 -14.96 2.24 -21.25
N PRO A 209 -15.37 2.39 -22.53
CA PRO A 209 -15.06 3.58 -23.31
C PRO A 209 -15.58 4.87 -22.67
N GLN A 210 -16.78 4.82 -22.08
CA GLN A 210 -17.42 5.93 -21.40
C GLN A 210 -17.61 5.58 -19.92
N ALA A 211 -17.39 6.57 -19.04
CA ALA A 211 -17.68 6.41 -17.63
C ALA A 211 -19.19 6.31 -17.43
N LEU A 212 -19.61 5.44 -16.51
CA LEU A 212 -21.00 5.31 -16.04
C LEU A 212 -20.99 5.43 -14.51
N ASP A 213 -22.17 5.44 -13.88
CA ASP A 213 -22.31 5.73 -12.44
C ASP A 213 -21.38 4.88 -11.56
N TYR A 214 -21.17 3.63 -11.97
CA TYR A 214 -20.39 2.63 -11.25
C TYR A 214 -19.41 1.91 -12.18
N THR A 215 -18.86 2.58 -13.21
CA THR A 215 -17.89 2.00 -14.16
C THR A 215 -16.87 3.06 -14.56
N PHE A 216 -15.58 2.72 -14.51
CA PHE A 216 -14.52 3.62 -14.96
C PHE A 216 -14.60 3.81 -16.47
N GLY A 217 -14.29 5.01 -16.94
CA GLY A 217 -14.34 5.40 -18.35
C GLY A 217 -12.98 5.63 -18.98
N GLY A 218 -12.97 5.93 -20.28
CA GLY A 218 -11.78 6.36 -21.01
C GLY A 218 -10.85 5.23 -21.45
N GLY A 219 -11.24 3.97 -21.26
CA GLY A 219 -10.46 2.80 -21.68
C GLY A 219 -11.27 1.82 -22.50
N GLN A 220 -10.71 0.63 -22.74
CA GLN A 220 -11.41 -0.49 -23.35
C GLN A 220 -11.43 -1.67 -22.37
N PRO A 221 -12.46 -2.54 -22.41
CA PRO A 221 -12.42 -3.79 -21.67
C PRO A 221 -11.12 -4.57 -21.97
N GLY A 222 -10.47 -5.10 -20.94
CA GLY A 222 -9.19 -5.80 -21.06
C GLY A 222 -7.96 -4.89 -21.06
N GLN A 223 -8.12 -3.57 -20.93
CA GLN A 223 -7.01 -2.69 -20.58
C GLN A 223 -6.73 -2.72 -19.07
N PRO A 224 -5.50 -2.38 -18.63
CA PRO A 224 -5.13 -2.48 -17.22
C PRO A 224 -6.06 -1.68 -16.31
N LYS A 225 -6.54 -2.32 -15.24
CA LYS A 225 -7.29 -1.71 -14.14
C LYS A 225 -6.33 -1.11 -13.11
N VAL A 226 -5.75 0.00 -13.51
CA VAL A 226 -4.80 0.82 -12.74
C VAL A 226 -5.26 2.26 -12.92
N MET A 227 -5.66 2.92 -11.85
CA MET A 227 -6.10 4.32 -11.91
C MET A 227 -4.90 5.21 -11.62
N ASP A 228 -4.15 4.86 -10.59
CA ASP A 228 -2.90 5.46 -10.20
C ASP A 228 -1.90 4.37 -9.79
N ALA A 229 -0.61 4.67 -9.84
CA ALA A 229 0.44 3.82 -9.32
C ALA A 229 1.71 4.59 -8.99
N THR A 230 2.42 4.12 -7.96
CA THR A 230 3.75 4.61 -7.64
C THR A 230 4.75 4.27 -8.74
N ASP A 231 5.90 4.94 -8.75
CA ASP A 231 7.12 4.40 -9.36
C ASP A 231 7.48 3.00 -8.79
N VAL A 232 8.35 2.26 -9.46
CA VAL A 232 8.97 1.05 -8.87
C VAL A 232 9.95 1.49 -7.79
N LEU A 233 9.61 1.23 -6.54
CA LEU A 233 10.41 1.61 -5.39
C LEU A 233 11.36 0.48 -5.02
N VAL A 234 12.61 0.82 -4.68
CA VAL A 234 13.65 -0.15 -4.28
C VAL A 234 14.09 0.16 -2.86
N ILE A 235 14.00 -0.81 -1.96
CA ILE A 235 14.51 -0.66 -0.60
C ILE A 235 16.05 -0.59 -0.68
N PRO A 236 16.68 0.49 -0.18
CA PRO A 236 18.11 0.74 -0.34
C PRO A 236 18.97 -0.36 0.29
N ASN A 237 20.19 -0.51 -0.24
CA ASN A 237 21.22 -1.45 0.25
C ASN A 237 21.87 -0.99 1.55
#